data_AF-A0A2T6E3R8-F1
#
_entry.id   AF-A0A2T6E3R8-F1
#
_cell.length_a   1.000
_cell.length_b   1.000
_cell.length_c   1.000
_cell.angle_alpha   90.00
_cell.angle_beta   90.00
_cell.angle_gamma   90.00
#
_symmetry.space_group_name_H-M   'P 1'
#
loop_
_entity.id
_entity.type
_entity.pdbx_description
1 polymer ?
#
loop_
_entity_poly.entity_id
_entity_poly.type
_entity_poly.pdbx_seq_one_letter_code
_entity_poly.pdbx_strand_id
1 'polypeptide(L)'
;MPSLKNYGEGEPPKVIIHGGGPLSSVYSEPRHVKDVSVKHLDAPRYITEQLTNRVAQNEHFEMMRDVPLSLSHFLDNNETSVTQSATQYRYSTLNENSSPIDPAKFVVDHNDPSSEIELSLTTDSGDTLTFVIRRESGYGHDGIESGVQFQTLSVEFQLDGKLSQKEKQELDSLAIGLNRLANEYFSGGGVSLAKLGLDDMSGILELKLSIDDGRKPGLDLSMTETDQRRNIDVEFFGNHIELSVDKTGLTGSAEGTRRQAALAHYRQILREGLDRAQGSGDQKALLLDAFDMLYGLVDETVNQQELTAAESMMMSGLPDFFVHFEGRTVRQNTHPVRQDQVETVSLTLAQETVFKQDGSLNRQIDQRQIWELDAGYFEPLDHWDFVDFQNQNYQYYELSERAEIRTMTGLLDGDVYGTQSRTFESRFDAQEYRMGELVDWKTTTRSLHELRDFSARLRNLDDLNNKVLLAELVLDPTELSKLADVERVDQDESAISKVSVPQGTRQS
;
A
#
# COMPACT_ATOMS: atom_id res chain seq x y z
N MET A 1 12.70 -70.78 -40.11
CA MET A 1 13.32 -70.55 -41.44
C MET A 1 12.27 -69.94 -42.35
N PRO A 2 12.49 -68.72 -42.84
CA PRO A 2 13.17 -68.54 -44.13
C PRO A 2 14.54 -67.90 -43.98
N SER A 3 15.39 -68.20 -44.98
CA SER A 3 16.79 -67.80 -45.08
C SER A 3 16.91 -66.30 -45.29
N LEU A 4 17.85 -65.68 -44.57
CA LEU A 4 18.43 -64.39 -44.95
C LEU A 4 19.08 -64.57 -46.33
N LYS A 5 18.63 -63.79 -47.32
CA LYS A 5 19.36 -63.63 -48.58
C LYS A 5 20.44 -62.58 -48.36
N ASN A 6 21.69 -63.00 -48.59
CA ASN A 6 22.82 -62.11 -48.76
C ASN A 6 22.53 -61.12 -49.89
N TYR A 7 22.49 -59.83 -49.56
CA TYR A 7 22.74 -58.76 -50.52
C TYR A 7 24.24 -58.50 -50.50
N GLY A 8 24.87 -58.59 -51.68
CA GLY A 8 26.30 -58.43 -51.85
C GLY A 8 26.80 -57.07 -51.40
N GLU A 9 28.07 -57.05 -50.99
CA GLU A 9 28.87 -55.86 -50.72
C GLU A 9 28.85 -54.91 -51.93
N GLY A 10 27.93 -53.96 -51.91
CA GLY A 10 28.04 -52.75 -52.71
C GLY A 10 29.02 -51.81 -52.03
N GLU A 11 30.00 -51.30 -52.78
CA GLU A 11 30.91 -50.26 -52.29
C GLU A 11 30.10 -49.13 -51.64
N PRO A 12 30.50 -48.63 -50.45
CA PRO A 12 29.82 -47.49 -49.85
C PRO A 12 29.92 -46.29 -50.81
N PRO A 13 28.86 -45.47 -50.94
CA PRO A 13 28.91 -44.31 -51.79
C PRO A 13 30.07 -43.40 -51.36
N LYS A 14 31.05 -43.21 -52.25
CA LYS A 14 32.06 -42.18 -52.11
C LYS A 14 31.38 -40.82 -52.18
N VAL A 15 31.13 -40.21 -51.03
CA VAL A 15 30.82 -38.79 -50.94
C VAL A 15 32.13 -38.04 -51.20
N ILE A 16 32.29 -37.56 -52.43
CA ILE A 16 33.38 -36.66 -52.78
C ILE A 16 32.93 -35.25 -52.39
N ILE A 17 33.39 -34.77 -51.22
CA ILE A 17 33.23 -33.37 -50.83
C ILE A 17 34.27 -32.57 -51.63
N HIS A 18 33.84 -31.96 -52.73
CA HIS A 18 34.64 -30.96 -53.43
C HIS A 18 34.56 -29.64 -52.66
N GLY A 19 35.67 -29.18 -52.08
CA GLY A 19 35.83 -27.79 -51.63
C GLY A 19 36.03 -27.59 -50.14
N GLY A 20 37.10 -28.14 -49.57
CA GLY A 20 37.64 -27.67 -48.28
C GLY A 20 38.46 -26.38 -48.48
N GLY A 21 37.78 -25.25 -48.66
CA GLY A 21 38.36 -23.96 -48.28
C GLY A 21 38.40 -23.86 -46.75
N PRO A 22 39.26 -23.01 -46.15
CA PRO A 22 39.25 -22.83 -44.71
C PRO A 22 37.85 -22.44 -44.23
N LEU A 23 37.33 -23.11 -43.19
CA LEU A 23 36.01 -22.88 -42.59
C LEU A 23 35.79 -21.40 -42.19
N SER A 24 36.86 -20.61 -42.08
CA SER A 24 36.83 -19.17 -41.87
C SER A 24 36.29 -18.34 -43.04
N SER A 25 35.90 -18.96 -44.17
CA SER A 25 35.38 -18.25 -45.36
C SER A 25 33.89 -18.49 -45.66
N VAL A 26 33.21 -19.34 -44.88
CA VAL A 26 31.80 -19.72 -45.14
C VAL A 26 30.84 -19.28 -44.02
N TYR A 27 31.36 -18.98 -42.83
CA TYR A 27 30.57 -18.45 -41.71
C TYR A 27 31.06 -17.05 -41.37
N SER A 28 30.27 -16.04 -41.69
CA SER A 28 30.39 -14.71 -41.10
C SER A 28 29.99 -14.79 -39.62
N GLU A 29 30.69 -14.05 -38.76
CA GLU A 29 30.23 -13.90 -37.37
C GLU A 29 28.86 -13.21 -37.36
N PRO A 30 27.89 -13.68 -36.55
CA PRO A 30 26.60 -13.02 -36.41
C PRO A 30 26.79 -11.55 -36.03
N ARG A 31 26.19 -10.65 -36.81
CA ARG A 31 26.17 -9.23 -36.49
C ARG A 31 24.99 -8.96 -35.55
N HIS A 32 25.28 -8.33 -34.41
CA HIS A 32 24.25 -7.81 -33.52
C HIS A 32 23.83 -6.41 -33.98
N VAL A 33 22.55 -6.24 -34.29
CA VAL A 33 21.96 -4.96 -34.67
C VAL A 33 21.15 -4.42 -33.50
N LYS A 34 21.31 -3.12 -33.23
CA LYS A 34 20.45 -2.34 -32.34
C LYS A 34 19.92 -1.16 -33.11
N ASP A 35 18.61 -1.01 -33.14
CA ASP A 35 17.94 0.08 -33.84
C ASP A 35 16.91 0.72 -32.92
N VAL A 36 16.67 2.03 -33.06
CA VAL A 36 15.70 2.77 -32.26
C VAL A 36 14.80 3.57 -33.18
N SER A 37 13.50 3.30 -33.10
CA SER A 37 12.47 4.03 -33.83
C SER A 37 11.61 4.87 -32.88
N VAL A 38 11.09 5.99 -33.38
CA VAL A 38 10.12 6.83 -32.68
C VAL A 38 8.85 6.95 -33.51
N LYS A 39 7.69 7.04 -32.86
CA LYS A 39 6.39 6.99 -33.55
C LYS A 39 5.88 8.37 -33.98
N HIS A 40 5.92 9.37 -33.11
CA HIS A 40 5.41 10.71 -33.38
C HIS A 40 6.58 11.68 -33.58
N LEU A 41 6.86 12.02 -34.84
CA LEU A 41 7.99 12.91 -35.20
C LEU A 41 7.75 14.37 -34.85
N ASP A 42 6.50 14.73 -34.60
CA ASP A 42 6.02 16.04 -34.18
C ASP A 42 5.98 16.23 -32.65
N ALA A 43 6.21 15.16 -31.89
CA ALA A 43 6.32 15.24 -30.44
C ALA A 43 7.48 16.17 -30.01
N PRO A 44 7.38 16.81 -28.84
CA PRO A 44 8.44 17.67 -28.34
C PRO A 44 9.81 16.99 -28.29
N ARG A 45 10.87 17.77 -28.52
CA ARG A 45 12.23 17.24 -28.58
C ARG A 45 12.67 16.64 -27.24
N TYR A 46 12.32 17.28 -26.13
CA TYR A 46 12.72 16.83 -24.78
C TYR A 46 12.22 15.41 -24.49
N ILE A 47 10.95 15.12 -24.82
CA ILE A 47 10.36 13.80 -24.56
C ILE A 47 10.94 12.74 -25.50
N THR A 48 11.16 13.12 -26.77
CA THR A 48 11.77 12.21 -27.75
C THR A 48 13.19 11.83 -27.36
N GLU A 49 14.02 12.78 -26.94
CA GLU A 49 15.38 12.53 -26.46
C GLU A 49 15.38 11.69 -25.16
N GLN A 50 14.50 11.99 -24.22
CA GLN A 50 14.38 11.22 -22.99
C GLN A 50 14.01 9.76 -23.26
N LEU A 51 12.96 9.51 -24.05
CA LEU A 51 12.50 8.16 -24.36
C LEU A 51 13.53 7.36 -25.16
N THR A 52 14.18 7.98 -26.16
CA THR A 52 15.22 7.30 -26.95
C THR A 52 16.45 6.94 -26.10
N ASN A 53 16.85 7.81 -25.17
CA ASN A 53 17.94 7.52 -24.23
C ASN A 53 17.58 6.41 -23.23
N ARG A 54 16.32 6.36 -22.79
CA ARG A 54 15.82 5.37 -21.81
C ARG A 54 15.56 4.01 -22.44
N VAL A 55 14.91 3.96 -23.59
CA VAL A 55 14.65 2.71 -24.32
C VAL A 55 15.94 2.05 -24.81
N ALA A 56 17.05 2.81 -24.91
CA ALA A 56 18.35 2.25 -25.23
C ALA A 56 18.98 1.46 -24.08
N GLN A 57 18.50 1.62 -22.84
CA GLN A 57 19.02 0.91 -21.67
C GLN A 57 18.66 -0.58 -21.72
N ASN A 58 19.54 -1.42 -21.18
CA ASN A 58 19.32 -2.87 -21.16
C ASN A 58 18.55 -3.34 -19.92
N GLU A 59 18.60 -2.57 -18.83
CA GLU A 59 17.97 -2.94 -17.57
C GLU A 59 16.55 -2.40 -17.49
N HIS A 60 15.63 -3.27 -17.08
CA HIS A 60 14.21 -3.00 -16.96
C HIS A 60 13.92 -1.73 -16.13
N PHE A 61 14.55 -1.63 -14.96
CA PHE A 61 14.43 -0.47 -14.06
C PHE A 61 14.92 0.84 -14.68
N GLU A 62 16.07 0.79 -15.36
CA GLU A 62 16.73 1.97 -15.94
C GLU A 62 15.90 2.64 -17.04
N MET A 63 14.98 1.90 -17.66
CA MET A 63 14.04 2.42 -18.66
C MET A 63 12.97 3.33 -18.05
N MET A 64 12.43 2.98 -16.88
CA MET A 64 11.38 3.77 -16.22
C MET A 64 11.95 4.94 -15.42
N ARG A 65 13.23 4.86 -15.06
CA ARG A 65 13.89 5.88 -14.24
C ARG A 65 13.81 7.26 -14.87
N ASP A 66 13.42 8.25 -14.07
CA ASP A 66 13.33 9.67 -14.45
C ASP A 66 12.28 9.99 -15.52
N VAL A 67 11.58 9.01 -16.09
CA VAL A 67 10.49 9.25 -17.05
C VAL A 67 9.37 10.08 -16.41
N PRO A 68 8.96 9.87 -15.13
CA PRO A 68 7.97 10.74 -14.48
C PRO A 68 8.31 12.24 -14.48
N LEU A 69 9.60 12.62 -14.54
CA LEU A 69 10.01 14.02 -14.61
C LEU A 69 9.64 14.70 -15.94
N SER A 70 9.22 13.93 -16.95
CA SER A 70 8.70 14.52 -18.19
C SER A 70 7.39 15.29 -17.99
N LEU A 71 6.66 14.99 -16.91
CA LEU A 71 5.47 15.76 -16.53
C LEU A 71 5.82 17.22 -16.24
N SER A 72 6.90 17.49 -15.49
CA SER A 72 7.37 18.85 -15.23
C SER A 72 7.63 19.64 -16.51
N HIS A 73 8.30 19.03 -17.48
CA HIS A 73 8.57 19.65 -18.78
C HIS A 73 7.30 19.91 -19.61
N PHE A 74 6.34 18.99 -19.57
CA PHE A 74 5.03 19.16 -20.22
C PHE A 74 4.30 20.40 -19.65
N LEU A 75 4.29 20.55 -18.32
CA LEU A 75 3.66 21.67 -17.62
C LEU A 75 4.35 23.03 -17.92
N ASP A 76 5.68 23.05 -17.96
CA ASP A 76 6.48 24.25 -18.24
C ASP A 76 6.28 24.77 -19.66
N ASN A 77 6.12 23.86 -20.63
CA ASN A 77 5.92 24.21 -22.03
C ASN A 77 4.47 24.63 -22.36
N ASN A 78 3.54 24.57 -21.39
CA ASN A 78 2.11 24.84 -21.57
C ASN A 78 1.46 23.97 -22.65
N GLU A 79 1.91 22.72 -22.74
CA GLU A 79 1.32 21.74 -23.63
C GLU A 79 -0.02 21.24 -23.07
N THR A 80 -0.94 20.86 -23.94
CA THR A 80 -2.26 20.32 -23.55
C THR A 80 -2.38 18.83 -23.82
N SER A 81 -1.56 18.31 -24.72
CA SER A 81 -1.45 16.89 -24.97
C SER A 81 -0.08 16.55 -25.55
N VAL A 82 0.47 15.41 -25.15
CA VAL A 82 1.68 14.82 -25.75
C VAL A 82 1.52 13.31 -25.76
N THR A 83 1.71 12.71 -26.92
CA THR A 83 1.85 11.26 -27.05
C THR A 83 3.16 10.97 -27.76
N GLN A 84 4.02 10.15 -27.15
CA GLN A 84 5.25 9.71 -27.80
C GLN A 84 5.61 8.29 -27.39
N SER A 85 6.21 7.55 -28.31
CA SER A 85 6.80 6.25 -28.02
C SER A 85 8.14 6.10 -28.72
N ALA A 86 9.09 5.49 -28.03
CA ALA A 86 10.35 5.02 -28.60
C ALA A 86 10.45 3.51 -28.44
N THR A 87 10.87 2.82 -29.49
CA THR A 87 11.02 1.36 -29.52
C THR A 87 12.44 1.03 -29.92
N GLN A 88 13.10 0.18 -29.14
CA GLN A 88 14.39 -0.39 -29.51
C GLN A 88 14.20 -1.82 -29.99
N TYR A 89 14.77 -2.13 -31.16
CA TYR A 89 14.86 -3.47 -31.71
C TYR A 89 16.27 -4.03 -31.55
N ARG A 90 16.38 -5.32 -31.19
CA ARG A 90 17.64 -6.05 -31.08
C ARG A 90 17.53 -7.40 -31.75
N TYR A 91 18.46 -7.72 -32.63
CA TYR A 91 18.49 -9.00 -33.33
C TYR A 91 19.90 -9.34 -33.80
N SER A 92 20.10 -10.61 -34.14
CA SER A 92 21.37 -11.11 -34.68
C SER A 92 21.14 -11.64 -36.08
N THR A 93 21.90 -11.14 -37.06
CA THR A 93 21.73 -11.50 -38.47
C THR A 93 23.07 -11.86 -39.10
N LEU A 94 23.03 -12.82 -40.04
CA LEU A 94 24.17 -13.16 -40.90
C LEU A 94 24.15 -12.36 -42.21
N ASN A 95 23.09 -11.58 -42.45
CA ASN A 95 22.94 -10.78 -43.65
C ASN A 95 23.77 -9.51 -43.56
N GLU A 96 24.82 -9.40 -44.37
CA GLU A 96 25.69 -8.21 -44.42
C GLU A 96 24.93 -6.94 -44.83
N ASN A 97 23.79 -7.08 -45.50
CA ASN A 97 22.93 -5.98 -45.97
C ASN A 97 21.61 -5.87 -45.18
N SER A 98 21.56 -6.36 -43.93
CA SER A 98 20.36 -6.20 -43.09
C SER A 98 19.96 -4.73 -43.00
N SER A 99 18.72 -4.42 -43.41
CA SER A 99 18.15 -3.07 -43.26
C SER A 99 17.66 -2.86 -41.82
N PRO A 100 17.59 -1.62 -41.33
CA PRO A 100 16.90 -1.30 -40.09
C PRO A 100 15.48 -1.89 -40.09
N ILE A 101 14.97 -2.26 -38.91
CA ILE A 101 13.62 -2.82 -38.79
C ILE A 101 12.64 -1.74 -39.26
N ASP A 102 11.71 -2.10 -40.15
CA ASP A 102 10.62 -1.22 -40.55
C ASP A 102 9.49 -1.32 -39.50
N PRO A 103 9.30 -0.32 -38.61
CA PRO A 103 8.34 -0.42 -37.52
C PRO A 103 6.90 -0.59 -38.03
N ALA A 104 6.59 -0.12 -39.24
CA ALA A 104 5.27 -0.25 -39.84
C ALA A 104 4.94 -1.68 -40.30
N LYS A 105 5.96 -2.56 -40.43
CA LYS A 105 5.81 -3.97 -40.81
C LYS A 105 6.11 -4.93 -39.67
N PHE A 106 6.59 -4.42 -38.54
CA PHE A 106 6.89 -5.24 -37.39
C PHE A 106 5.62 -5.84 -36.80
N VAL A 107 5.62 -7.15 -36.60
CA VAL A 107 4.55 -7.92 -35.98
C VAL A 107 5.08 -8.49 -34.67
N VAL A 108 4.33 -8.26 -33.60
CA VAL A 108 4.62 -8.81 -32.28
C VAL A 108 4.11 -10.25 -32.23
N ASP A 109 5.01 -11.19 -31.94
CA ASP A 109 4.66 -12.61 -31.74
C ASP A 109 4.32 -12.91 -30.28
N HIS A 110 4.99 -12.21 -29.36
CA HIS A 110 4.83 -12.39 -27.92
C HIS A 110 5.18 -11.11 -27.17
N ASN A 111 4.43 -10.86 -26.11
CA ASN A 111 4.69 -9.82 -25.13
C ASN A 111 5.11 -10.45 -23.80
N ASP A 112 6.18 -9.92 -23.23
CA ASP A 112 6.46 -10.05 -21.81
C ASP A 112 5.43 -9.22 -21.01
N PRO A 113 5.31 -9.47 -19.69
CA PRO A 113 4.56 -8.56 -18.82
C PRO A 113 5.02 -7.10 -18.98
N SER A 114 4.04 -6.22 -19.17
CA SER A 114 4.23 -4.78 -19.28
C SER A 114 4.37 -4.13 -17.91
N SER A 115 4.96 -2.95 -17.88
CA SER A 115 5.00 -2.09 -16.70
C SER A 115 4.30 -0.78 -17.03
N GLU A 116 3.54 -0.24 -16.08
CA GLU A 116 2.74 0.95 -16.26
C GLU A 116 2.79 1.85 -15.02
N ILE A 117 2.79 3.16 -15.26
CA ILE A 117 2.46 4.17 -14.26
C ILE A 117 1.30 4.96 -14.85
N GLU A 118 0.17 4.99 -14.17
CA GLU A 118 -0.98 5.82 -14.52
C GLU A 118 -1.27 6.78 -13.38
N LEU A 119 -1.31 8.08 -13.68
CA LEU A 119 -1.74 9.14 -12.77
C LEU A 119 -2.88 9.89 -13.43
N SER A 120 -4.01 9.97 -12.74
CA SER A 120 -5.13 10.84 -13.09
C SER A 120 -5.43 11.76 -11.91
N LEU A 121 -5.62 13.04 -12.17
CA LEU A 121 -5.99 13.99 -11.12
C LEU A 121 -6.93 15.08 -11.61
N THR A 122 -7.67 15.64 -10.65
CA THR A 122 -8.56 16.79 -10.83
C THR A 122 -8.14 17.86 -9.82
N THR A 123 -7.91 19.09 -10.27
CA THR A 123 -7.52 20.20 -9.41
C THR A 123 -8.72 20.91 -8.77
N ASP A 124 -8.47 21.79 -7.80
CA ASP A 124 -9.50 22.61 -7.13
C ASP A 124 -10.25 23.56 -8.07
N SER A 125 -9.62 23.95 -9.18
CA SER A 125 -10.25 24.73 -10.25
C SER A 125 -11.07 23.89 -11.24
N GLY A 126 -10.99 22.56 -11.14
CA GLY A 126 -11.69 21.60 -12.00
C GLY A 126 -10.92 21.19 -13.26
N ASP A 127 -9.65 21.57 -13.39
CA ASP A 127 -8.79 21.10 -14.48
C ASP A 127 -8.42 19.62 -14.25
N THR A 128 -8.34 18.84 -15.32
CA THR A 128 -8.00 17.40 -15.25
C THR A 128 -6.71 17.10 -15.98
N LEU A 129 -5.85 16.29 -15.37
CA LEU A 129 -4.60 15.82 -15.94
C LEU A 129 -4.54 14.29 -15.90
N THR A 130 -4.26 13.68 -17.05
CA THR A 130 -3.92 12.26 -17.18
C THR A 130 -2.48 12.13 -17.64
N PHE A 131 -1.74 11.24 -16.98
CA PHE A 131 -0.36 10.93 -17.26
C PHE A 131 -0.17 9.41 -17.25
N VAL A 132 0.27 8.85 -18.37
CA VAL A 132 0.54 7.42 -18.50
C VAL A 132 1.97 7.22 -18.99
N ILE A 133 2.72 6.35 -18.32
CA ILE A 133 3.97 5.77 -18.83
C ILE A 133 3.76 4.28 -18.99
N ARG A 134 4.01 3.74 -20.18
CA ARG A 134 3.94 2.30 -20.43
C ARG A 134 5.24 1.77 -21.02
N ARG A 135 5.72 0.69 -20.44
CA ARG A 135 6.80 -0.15 -20.96
C ARG A 135 6.23 -1.47 -21.47
N GLU A 136 6.58 -1.82 -22.69
CA GLU A 136 6.28 -3.12 -23.29
C GLU A 136 7.58 -3.76 -23.77
N SER A 137 7.68 -5.08 -23.73
CA SER A 137 8.78 -5.81 -24.36
C SER A 137 8.33 -7.17 -24.85
N GLY A 138 9.13 -7.78 -25.71
CA GLY A 138 8.87 -9.12 -26.18
C GLY A 138 9.68 -9.44 -27.42
N TYR A 139 9.12 -10.29 -28.28
CA TYR A 139 9.74 -10.66 -29.55
C TYR A 139 8.73 -10.66 -30.69
N GLY A 140 9.26 -10.46 -31.89
CA GLY A 140 8.47 -10.40 -33.11
C GLY A 140 9.31 -10.61 -34.36
N HIS A 141 8.73 -10.23 -35.48
CA HIS A 141 9.31 -10.34 -36.81
C HIS A 141 8.87 -9.19 -37.73
N ASP A 142 9.64 -8.89 -38.78
CA ASP A 142 9.27 -7.90 -39.81
C ASP A 142 9.07 -8.53 -41.21
N GLY A 143 9.05 -9.86 -41.26
CA GLY A 143 8.97 -10.66 -42.49
C GLY A 143 10.33 -10.96 -43.14
N ILE A 144 11.41 -10.29 -42.70
CA ILE A 144 12.79 -10.58 -43.13
C ILE A 144 13.55 -11.21 -41.96
N GLU A 145 13.54 -10.55 -40.81
CA GLU A 145 14.17 -10.99 -39.58
C GLU A 145 13.10 -11.59 -38.64
N SER A 146 13.46 -12.62 -37.88
CA SER A 146 12.59 -13.30 -36.91
C SER A 146 13.28 -13.43 -35.56
N GLY A 147 12.50 -13.51 -34.48
CA GLY A 147 13.07 -13.51 -33.13
C GLY A 147 13.71 -12.18 -32.77
N VAL A 148 13.24 -11.09 -33.38
CA VAL A 148 13.68 -9.73 -33.10
C VAL A 148 13.11 -9.35 -31.73
N GLN A 149 13.99 -9.10 -30.77
CA GLN A 149 13.59 -8.57 -29.47
C GLN A 149 13.20 -7.11 -29.64
N PHE A 150 12.11 -6.70 -29.02
CA PHE A 150 11.75 -5.29 -28.94
C PHE A 150 11.49 -4.89 -27.49
N GLN A 151 11.70 -3.61 -27.23
CA GLN A 151 11.22 -2.96 -26.02
C GLN A 151 10.76 -1.55 -26.37
N THR A 152 9.57 -1.19 -25.92
CA THR A 152 8.92 0.10 -26.16
C THR A 152 8.77 0.82 -24.83
N LEU A 153 9.05 2.11 -24.83
CA LEU A 153 8.69 3.02 -23.76
C LEU A 153 7.82 4.11 -24.37
N SER A 154 6.65 4.33 -23.77
CA SER A 154 5.66 5.28 -24.24
C SER A 154 5.16 6.15 -23.12
N VAL A 155 4.78 7.37 -23.49
CA VAL A 155 4.19 8.37 -22.59
C VAL A 155 2.98 8.99 -23.25
N GLU A 156 2.00 9.27 -22.42
CA GLU A 156 0.79 10.00 -22.80
C GLU A 156 0.48 11.03 -21.72
N PHE A 157 0.34 12.28 -22.14
CA PHE A 157 -0.08 13.41 -21.32
C PHE A 157 -1.33 14.00 -21.92
N GLN A 158 -2.31 14.27 -21.08
CA GLN A 158 -3.51 14.99 -21.47
C GLN A 158 -3.89 15.94 -20.35
N LEU A 159 -3.96 17.24 -20.66
CA LEU A 159 -4.46 18.29 -19.78
C LEU A 159 -5.71 18.89 -20.41
N ASP A 160 -6.84 18.78 -19.72
CA ASP A 160 -8.06 19.53 -20.04
C ASP A 160 -8.24 20.63 -19.01
N GLY A 161 -8.11 21.89 -19.45
CA GLY A 161 -8.17 23.06 -18.58
C GLY A 161 -6.97 23.99 -18.65
N LYS A 162 -6.82 24.85 -17.64
CA LYS A 162 -5.71 25.83 -17.57
C LYS A 162 -5.23 26.05 -16.14
N LEU A 163 -4.19 25.29 -15.80
CA LEU A 163 -3.56 25.31 -14.49
C LEU A 163 -3.06 26.71 -14.11
N SER A 164 -3.40 27.12 -12.89
CA SER A 164 -2.80 28.25 -12.19
C SER A 164 -1.33 28.01 -11.88
N GLN A 165 -0.62 29.08 -11.50
CA GLN A 165 0.80 28.97 -11.12
C GLN A 165 1.00 28.08 -9.88
N LYS A 166 0.04 28.08 -8.95
CA LYS A 166 0.07 27.26 -7.74
C LYS A 166 -0.10 25.78 -8.09
N GLU A 167 -1.13 25.43 -8.86
CA GLU A 167 -1.36 24.05 -9.30
C GLU A 167 -0.16 23.50 -10.08
N LYS A 168 0.45 24.31 -10.96
CA LYS A 168 1.67 23.90 -11.66
C LYS A 168 2.84 23.57 -10.72
N GLN A 169 3.03 24.35 -9.66
CA GLN A 169 4.10 24.12 -8.68
C GLN A 169 3.85 22.86 -7.83
N GLU A 170 2.59 22.64 -7.44
CA GLU A 170 2.19 21.41 -6.74
C GLU A 170 2.38 20.18 -7.63
N LEU A 171 1.97 20.26 -8.91
CA LEU A 171 2.14 19.17 -9.88
C LEU A 171 3.60 18.91 -10.26
N ASP A 172 4.45 19.94 -10.30
CA ASP A 172 5.90 19.77 -10.47
C ASP A 172 6.49 19.01 -9.26
N SER A 173 6.07 19.38 -8.05
CA SER A 173 6.48 18.69 -6.82
C SER A 173 5.98 17.24 -6.81
N LEU A 174 4.75 17.00 -7.26
CA LEU A 174 4.17 15.67 -7.42
C LEU A 174 4.96 14.83 -8.45
N ALA A 175 5.36 15.41 -9.59
CA ALA A 175 6.17 14.73 -10.59
C ALA A 175 7.51 14.26 -10.03
N ILE A 176 8.17 15.10 -9.22
CA ILE A 176 9.40 14.75 -8.53
C ILE A 176 9.16 13.63 -7.50
N GLY A 177 8.08 13.71 -6.73
CA GLY A 177 7.69 12.70 -5.76
C GLY A 177 7.37 11.35 -6.39
N LEU A 178 6.58 11.37 -7.47
CA LEU A 178 6.24 10.21 -8.29
C LEU A 178 7.49 9.57 -8.90
N ASN A 179 8.47 10.36 -9.37
CA ASN A 179 9.73 9.82 -9.84
C ASN A 179 10.47 9.04 -8.74
N ARG A 180 10.55 9.58 -7.52
CA ARG A 180 11.21 8.89 -6.40
C ARG A 180 10.46 7.60 -6.05
N LEU A 181 9.14 7.65 -5.97
CA LEU A 181 8.29 6.51 -5.66
C LEU A 181 8.44 5.39 -6.71
N ALA A 182 8.28 5.73 -7.99
CA ALA A 182 8.45 4.80 -9.09
C ALA A 182 9.86 4.19 -9.10
N ASN A 183 10.88 5.01 -8.82
CA ASN A 183 12.24 4.52 -8.79
C ASN A 183 12.46 3.46 -7.68
N GLU A 184 11.81 3.61 -6.52
CA GLU A 184 11.90 2.61 -5.46
C GLU A 184 11.12 1.35 -5.78
N TYR A 185 9.90 1.51 -6.28
CA TYR A 185 9.05 0.39 -6.70
C TYR A 185 9.76 -0.50 -7.75
N PHE A 186 10.23 0.09 -8.84
CA PHE A 186 10.85 -0.69 -9.93
C PHE A 186 12.22 -1.24 -9.57
N SER A 187 12.99 -0.57 -8.69
CA SER A 187 14.27 -1.12 -8.19
C SER A 187 14.09 -2.29 -7.21
N GLY A 188 12.86 -2.59 -6.78
CA GLY A 188 12.55 -3.63 -5.81
C GLY A 188 12.75 -3.20 -4.36
N GLY A 189 12.84 -1.90 -4.10
CA GLY A 189 12.69 -1.34 -2.76
C GLY A 189 11.25 -1.40 -2.27
N GLY A 190 11.04 -0.99 -1.02
CA GLY A 190 9.69 -0.73 -0.50
C GLY A 190 9.06 0.52 -1.13
N VAL A 191 7.78 0.75 -0.83
CA VAL A 191 7.03 1.95 -1.23
C VAL A 191 6.93 2.87 -0.02
N SER A 192 7.15 4.17 -0.23
CA SER A 192 6.93 5.20 0.79
C SER A 192 6.06 6.30 0.22
N LEU A 193 4.82 6.37 0.70
CA LEU A 193 3.80 7.29 0.19
C LEU A 193 4.12 8.75 0.53
N ALA A 194 4.84 8.97 1.65
CA ALA A 194 5.30 10.30 2.08
C ALA A 194 6.13 11.02 0.99
N LYS A 195 6.72 10.28 0.04
CA LYS A 195 7.52 10.86 -1.04
C LYS A 195 6.71 11.61 -2.08
N LEU A 196 5.41 11.32 -2.18
CA LEU A 196 4.52 12.04 -3.09
C LEU A 196 4.27 13.48 -2.62
N GLY A 197 4.44 13.77 -1.32
CA GLY A 197 4.27 15.12 -0.76
C GLY A 197 2.82 15.61 -0.79
N LEU A 198 1.84 14.69 -0.79
CA LEU A 198 0.40 15.03 -0.86
C LEU A 198 -0.12 15.67 0.43
N ASP A 199 0.64 15.57 1.51
CA ASP A 199 0.37 16.20 2.80
C ASP A 199 0.39 17.74 2.71
N ASP A 200 1.13 18.34 1.78
CA ASP A 200 1.22 19.80 1.64
C ASP A 200 0.44 20.37 0.42
N MET A 201 -0.24 19.54 -0.36
CA MET A 201 -0.87 19.93 -1.64
C MET A 201 -2.35 20.25 -1.49
N SER A 202 -2.72 21.50 -1.77
CA SER A 202 -4.07 22.03 -1.49
C SER A 202 -4.91 22.26 -2.75
N GLY A 203 -4.27 22.26 -3.93
CA GLY A 203 -4.93 22.45 -5.22
C GLY A 203 -5.38 21.16 -5.90
N ILE A 204 -5.36 20.01 -5.21
CA ILE A 204 -5.76 18.70 -5.75
C ILE A 204 -7.05 18.26 -5.07
N LEU A 205 -8.12 18.00 -5.84
CA LEU A 205 -9.40 17.47 -5.34
C LEU A 205 -9.49 15.95 -5.46
N GLU A 206 -8.96 15.38 -6.54
CA GLU A 206 -8.96 13.93 -6.76
C GLU A 206 -7.61 13.53 -7.33
N LEU A 207 -7.07 12.42 -6.87
CA LEU A 207 -5.88 11.79 -7.39
C LEU A 207 -6.09 10.28 -7.43
N LYS A 208 -5.74 9.66 -8.55
CA LYS A 208 -5.63 8.21 -8.71
C LYS A 208 -4.26 7.92 -9.29
N LEU A 209 -3.51 7.07 -8.62
CA LEU A 209 -2.20 6.61 -9.04
C LEU A 209 -2.20 5.08 -9.06
N SER A 210 -1.84 4.50 -10.19
CA SER A 210 -1.58 3.07 -10.34
C SER A 210 -0.14 2.87 -10.82
N ILE A 211 0.58 1.95 -10.20
CA ILE A 211 1.91 1.50 -10.63
C ILE A 211 1.89 -0.03 -10.70
N ASP A 212 2.12 -0.58 -11.88
CA ASP A 212 2.18 -2.01 -12.12
C ASP A 212 3.46 -2.40 -12.86
N ASP A 213 4.01 -3.57 -12.55
CA ASP A 213 5.15 -4.19 -13.23
C ASP A 213 4.75 -5.48 -14.00
N GLY A 214 3.49 -5.92 -13.85
CA GLY A 214 2.98 -7.19 -14.39
C GLY A 214 3.67 -8.44 -13.80
N ARG A 215 4.65 -8.26 -12.91
CA ARG A 215 5.50 -9.30 -12.31
C ARG A 215 5.54 -9.21 -10.79
N LYS A 216 5.26 -8.03 -10.24
CA LYS A 216 5.19 -7.74 -8.81
C LYS A 216 3.81 -7.18 -8.50
N PRO A 217 3.33 -7.28 -7.25
CA PRO A 217 2.09 -6.63 -6.89
C PRO A 217 2.13 -5.13 -7.16
N GLY A 218 1.04 -4.60 -7.70
CA GLY A 218 0.88 -3.18 -7.99
C GLY A 218 0.75 -2.33 -6.74
N LEU A 219 0.86 -1.03 -6.93
CA LEU A 219 0.43 0.01 -6.01
C LEU A 219 -0.76 0.73 -6.65
N ASP A 220 -1.90 0.72 -5.97
CA ASP A 220 -3.03 1.59 -6.28
C ASP A 220 -3.24 2.54 -5.11
N LEU A 221 -3.33 3.83 -5.42
CA LEU A 221 -3.58 4.91 -4.46
C LEU A 221 -4.71 5.77 -5.04
N SER A 222 -5.76 5.98 -4.26
CA SER A 222 -6.75 7.01 -4.54
C SER A 222 -6.88 7.98 -3.38
N MET A 223 -7.04 9.26 -3.71
CA MET A 223 -7.26 10.32 -2.76
C MET A 223 -8.38 11.23 -3.26
N THR A 224 -9.29 11.59 -2.37
CA THR A 224 -10.28 12.65 -2.61
C THR A 224 -10.16 13.69 -1.52
N GLU A 225 -10.20 14.95 -1.89
CA GLU A 225 -10.02 16.10 -1.03
C GLU A 225 -11.13 17.12 -1.30
N THR A 226 -11.76 17.57 -0.22
CA THR A 226 -12.85 18.55 -0.24
C THR A 226 -12.71 19.46 0.97
N ASP A 227 -13.46 20.57 0.99
CA ASP A 227 -13.50 21.46 2.15
C ASP A 227 -13.92 20.75 3.45
N GLN A 228 -14.64 19.61 3.35
CA GLN A 228 -15.23 18.90 4.48
C GLN A 228 -14.51 17.61 4.83
N ARG A 229 -13.84 16.97 3.87
CA ARG A 229 -13.32 15.62 4.05
C ARG A 229 -12.16 15.34 3.12
N ARG A 230 -11.14 14.64 3.66
CA ARG A 230 -10.14 13.93 2.88
C ARG A 230 -10.36 12.43 3.06
N ASN A 231 -10.33 11.68 1.96
CA ASN A 231 -10.31 10.22 1.96
C ASN A 231 -9.07 9.75 1.22
N ILE A 232 -8.47 8.67 1.69
CA ILE A 232 -7.32 8.00 1.10
C ILE A 232 -7.63 6.50 1.09
N ASP A 233 -7.41 5.85 -0.04
CA ASP A 233 -7.47 4.40 -0.18
C ASP A 233 -6.18 3.93 -0.85
N VAL A 234 -5.57 2.88 -0.29
CA VAL A 234 -4.30 2.32 -0.77
C VAL A 234 -4.39 0.81 -0.83
N GLU A 235 -4.09 0.25 -2.00
CA GLU A 235 -3.76 -1.17 -2.15
C GLU A 235 -2.30 -1.33 -2.54
N PHE A 236 -1.54 -2.08 -1.74
CA PHE A 236 -0.15 -2.39 -2.06
C PHE A 236 0.27 -3.75 -1.52
N PHE A 237 0.75 -4.61 -2.41
CA PHE A 237 1.29 -5.92 -2.04
C PHE A 237 0.30 -6.77 -1.20
N GLY A 238 -0.99 -6.67 -1.52
CA GLY A 238 -2.08 -7.36 -0.81
C GLY A 238 -2.44 -6.77 0.55
N ASN A 239 -1.84 -5.63 0.94
CA ASN A 239 -2.33 -4.83 2.06
C ASN A 239 -3.31 -3.79 1.54
N HIS A 240 -4.34 -3.49 2.33
CA HIS A 240 -5.35 -2.49 2.04
C HIS A 240 -5.43 -1.49 3.19
N ILE A 241 -5.50 -0.19 2.87
CA ILE A 241 -5.65 0.87 3.87
C ILE A 241 -6.75 1.83 3.42
N GLU A 242 -7.75 2.02 4.26
CA GLU A 242 -8.78 3.04 4.09
C GLU A 242 -8.62 4.09 5.19
N LEU A 243 -8.53 5.36 4.81
CA LEU A 243 -8.45 6.47 5.75
C LEU A 243 -9.43 7.58 5.36
N SER A 244 -10.03 8.21 6.36
CA SER A 244 -10.77 9.45 6.16
C SER A 244 -10.63 10.39 7.34
N VAL A 245 -10.69 11.68 7.07
CA VAL A 245 -10.71 12.74 8.08
C VAL A 245 -11.82 13.72 7.74
N ASP A 246 -12.69 13.97 8.71
CA ASP A 246 -13.75 14.97 8.63
C ASP A 246 -13.22 16.30 9.16
N LYS A 247 -12.98 17.22 8.22
CA LYS A 247 -12.48 18.56 8.46
C LYS A 247 -13.51 19.47 9.12
N THR A 248 -14.78 19.07 9.16
CA THR A 248 -15.84 19.82 9.84
C THR A 248 -15.98 19.46 11.31
N GLY A 249 -15.41 18.31 11.72
CA GLY A 249 -15.35 17.87 13.11
C GLY A 249 -14.69 18.91 14.00
N LEU A 250 -15.40 19.33 15.05
CA LEU A 250 -15.09 20.44 15.97
C LEU A 250 -13.58 20.70 16.20
N THR A 251 -13.03 21.69 15.51
CA THR A 251 -11.75 22.33 15.83
C THR A 251 -11.97 23.76 16.32
N GLY A 252 -12.74 23.91 17.40
CA GLY A 252 -12.70 25.11 18.22
C GLY A 252 -11.54 24.99 19.22
N SER A 253 -10.41 25.64 18.95
CA SER A 253 -9.34 25.95 19.92
C SER A 253 -8.34 24.86 20.38
N ALA A 254 -8.11 23.78 19.64
CA ALA A 254 -6.95 22.94 19.95
C ALA A 254 -5.64 23.69 19.60
N GLU A 255 -4.94 24.16 20.63
CA GLU A 255 -3.60 24.75 20.54
C GLU A 255 -2.70 23.81 19.70
N GLY A 256 -1.94 24.33 18.72
CA GLY A 256 -1.18 23.49 17.76
C GLY A 256 -0.30 22.42 18.43
N THR A 257 0.21 22.71 19.63
CA THR A 257 0.94 21.76 20.48
C THR A 257 0.10 20.53 20.89
N ARG A 258 -1.18 20.70 21.24
CA ARG A 258 -2.07 19.60 21.64
C ARG A 258 -2.40 18.71 20.46
N ARG A 259 -2.66 19.29 19.28
CA ARG A 259 -2.87 18.57 18.02
C ARG A 259 -1.66 17.71 17.68
N GLN A 260 -0.46 18.28 17.69
CA GLN A 260 0.78 17.54 17.43
C GLN A 260 1.00 16.41 18.45
N ALA A 261 0.74 16.65 19.74
CA ALA A 261 0.84 15.63 20.77
C ALA A 261 -0.17 14.48 20.55
N ALA A 262 -1.40 14.80 20.14
CA ALA A 262 -2.42 13.79 19.84
C ALA A 262 -2.05 12.96 18.60
N LEU A 263 -1.58 13.59 17.51
CA LEU A 263 -1.09 12.88 16.33
C LEU A 263 0.10 11.97 16.66
N ALA A 264 1.07 12.45 17.44
CA ALA A 264 2.20 11.65 17.88
C ALA A 264 1.76 10.43 18.71
N HIS A 265 0.76 10.61 19.58
CA HIS A 265 0.16 9.52 20.36
C HIS A 265 -0.53 8.49 19.47
N TYR A 266 -1.38 8.91 18.53
CA TYR A 266 -2.03 7.98 17.61
C TYR A 266 -1.03 7.23 16.71
N ARG A 267 0.03 7.92 16.26
CA ARG A 267 1.14 7.27 15.53
C ARG A 267 1.82 6.19 16.38
N GLN A 268 1.98 6.43 17.69
CA GLN A 268 2.54 5.45 18.61
C GLN A 268 1.63 4.25 18.79
N ILE A 269 0.31 4.43 19.01
CA ILE A 269 -0.59 3.28 19.21
C ILE A 269 -0.72 2.42 17.94
N LEU A 270 -0.69 3.01 16.74
CA LEU A 270 -0.67 2.28 15.47
C LEU A 270 0.58 1.39 15.37
N ARG A 271 1.75 1.95 15.71
CA ARG A 271 3.01 1.21 15.76
C ARG A 271 2.96 0.06 16.77
N GLU A 272 2.55 0.35 17.99
CA GLU A 272 2.49 -0.64 19.07
C GLU A 272 1.47 -1.74 18.80
N GLY A 273 0.32 -1.42 18.20
CA GLY A 273 -0.69 -2.40 17.78
C GLY A 273 -0.13 -3.37 16.76
N LEU A 274 0.54 -2.87 15.71
CA LEU A 274 1.22 -3.72 14.73
C LEU A 274 2.38 -4.52 15.34
N ASP A 275 3.12 -3.97 16.31
CA ASP A 275 4.13 -4.74 17.05
C ASP A 275 3.52 -5.91 17.82
N ARG A 276 2.39 -5.70 18.51
CA ARG A 276 1.69 -6.79 19.21
C ARG A 276 1.10 -7.83 18.26
N ALA A 277 0.64 -7.39 17.09
CA ALA A 277 0.07 -8.25 16.06
C ALA A 277 1.09 -8.94 15.15
N GLN A 278 2.40 -8.78 15.42
CA GLN A 278 3.48 -9.28 14.55
C GLN A 278 3.38 -8.77 13.09
N GLY A 279 2.84 -7.56 12.91
CA GLY A 279 2.83 -6.88 11.62
C GLY A 279 4.25 -6.65 11.11
N SER A 280 4.47 -6.98 9.83
CA SER A 280 5.78 -6.83 9.19
C SER A 280 6.25 -5.37 9.13
N GLY A 281 7.56 -5.17 8.99
CA GLY A 281 8.15 -3.83 8.96
C GLY A 281 7.62 -2.95 7.82
N ASP A 282 7.34 -3.54 6.66
CA ASP A 282 6.77 -2.85 5.51
C ASP A 282 5.28 -2.52 5.70
N GLN A 283 4.49 -3.41 6.32
CA GLN A 283 3.10 -3.11 6.71
C GLN A 283 3.02 -1.90 7.65
N LYS A 284 3.91 -1.88 8.65
CA LYS A 284 4.01 -0.76 9.58
C LYS A 284 4.42 0.53 8.89
N ALA A 285 5.43 0.49 8.03
CA ALA A 285 5.85 1.68 7.29
C ALA A 285 4.71 2.23 6.42
N LEU A 286 4.01 1.36 5.68
CA LEU A 286 2.90 1.76 4.81
C LEU A 286 1.75 2.42 5.59
N LEU A 287 1.32 1.81 6.70
CA LEU A 287 0.25 2.37 7.54
C LEU A 287 0.61 3.73 8.13
N LEU A 288 1.84 3.89 8.62
CA LEU A 288 2.30 5.15 9.19
C LEU A 288 2.45 6.25 8.13
N ASP A 289 2.97 5.92 6.94
CA ASP A 289 3.05 6.85 5.82
C ASP A 289 1.65 7.32 5.37
N ALA A 290 0.69 6.38 5.27
CA ALA A 290 -0.69 6.72 4.90
C ALA A 290 -1.39 7.56 5.97
N PHE A 291 -1.18 7.25 7.25
CA PHE A 291 -1.70 8.04 8.37
C PHE A 291 -1.16 9.47 8.38
N ASP A 292 0.13 9.65 8.12
CA ASP A 292 0.73 10.99 8.05
C ASP A 292 0.18 11.81 6.87
N MET A 293 -0.06 11.17 5.72
CA MET A 293 -0.69 11.76 4.55
C MET A 293 -2.14 12.25 4.81
N LEU A 294 -2.85 11.61 5.75
CA LEU A 294 -4.22 12.00 6.12
C LEU A 294 -4.29 13.41 6.72
N TYR A 295 -3.28 13.84 7.49
CA TYR A 295 -3.36 15.04 8.33
C TYR A 295 -2.63 16.27 7.79
N GLY A 296 -1.93 16.18 6.67
CA GLY A 296 -1.03 17.23 6.19
C GLY A 296 -1.62 18.64 6.05
N LEU A 297 -2.83 18.78 5.48
CA LEU A 297 -3.49 20.09 5.28
C LEU A 297 -4.68 20.36 6.20
N VAL A 298 -4.80 19.63 7.29
CA VAL A 298 -5.96 19.78 8.17
C VAL A 298 -5.83 20.99 9.12
N ASP A 299 -4.84 21.85 8.88
CA ASP A 299 -4.47 22.93 9.80
C ASP A 299 -5.34 24.19 9.73
N GLU A 300 -6.21 24.35 8.73
CA GLU A 300 -7.13 25.50 8.63
C GLU A 300 -8.56 25.06 8.31
N THR A 301 -9.33 24.68 9.33
CA THR A 301 -10.74 24.35 9.16
C THR A 301 -11.64 25.49 9.65
N VAL A 302 -12.63 25.76 8.80
CA VAL A 302 -13.64 26.82 8.90
C VAL A 302 -14.45 26.64 10.18
N ASN A 303 -14.20 27.52 11.14
CA ASN A 303 -14.88 27.59 12.44
C ASN A 303 -16.41 27.53 12.29
N GLN A 304 -17.08 26.51 12.83
CA GLN A 304 -18.54 26.54 12.96
C GLN A 304 -19.04 26.69 14.41
N GLN A 305 -18.28 26.28 15.44
CA GLN A 305 -18.68 26.41 16.85
C GLN A 305 -17.48 26.65 17.78
N GLU A 306 -17.49 27.75 18.54
CA GLU A 306 -16.47 28.04 19.55
C GLU A 306 -16.65 27.17 20.79
N LEU A 307 -15.63 26.38 21.13
CA LEU A 307 -15.56 25.62 22.37
C LEU A 307 -15.19 26.55 23.54
N THR A 308 -15.73 26.29 24.74
CA THR A 308 -15.20 26.93 25.95
C THR A 308 -13.92 26.25 26.40
N ALA A 309 -13.12 26.92 27.24
CA ALA A 309 -11.90 26.35 27.80
C ALA A 309 -12.12 24.98 28.47
N ALA A 310 -13.25 24.79 29.16
CA ALA A 310 -13.58 23.51 29.79
C ALA A 310 -13.80 22.40 28.75
N GLU A 311 -14.50 22.70 27.66
CA GLU A 311 -14.77 21.75 26.58
C GLU A 311 -13.49 21.40 25.84
N SER A 312 -12.70 22.40 25.43
CA SER A 312 -11.44 22.18 24.71
C SER A 312 -10.45 21.35 25.52
N MET A 313 -10.46 21.48 26.86
CA MET A 313 -9.62 20.66 27.73
C MET A 313 -10.02 19.18 27.75
N MET A 314 -11.28 18.86 27.48
CA MET A 314 -11.81 17.50 27.45
C MET A 314 -11.70 16.81 26.08
N MET A 315 -11.35 17.53 25.02
CA MET A 315 -11.26 16.97 23.66
C MET A 315 -9.82 16.58 23.29
N SER A 316 -9.64 15.60 22.40
CA SER A 316 -8.32 15.25 21.84
C SER A 316 -7.66 16.44 21.11
N GLY A 317 -8.48 17.27 20.46
CA GLY A 317 -8.05 18.39 19.63
C GLY A 317 -7.74 18.00 18.18
N LEU A 318 -8.04 16.76 17.79
CA LEU A 318 -8.04 16.33 16.39
C LEU A 318 -9.44 16.40 15.79
N PRO A 319 -9.55 16.64 14.48
CA PRO A 319 -10.78 16.36 13.74
C PRO A 319 -11.14 14.88 13.83
N ASP A 320 -12.39 14.58 13.50
CA ASP A 320 -12.87 13.20 13.46
C ASP A 320 -12.24 12.46 12.29
N PHE A 321 -11.95 11.18 12.49
CA PHE A 321 -11.20 10.40 11.53
C PHE A 321 -11.52 8.91 11.63
N PHE A 322 -11.16 8.20 10.58
CA PHE A 322 -11.25 6.75 10.48
C PHE A 322 -9.98 6.23 9.80
N VAL A 323 -9.42 5.17 10.35
CA VAL A 323 -8.29 4.43 9.80
C VAL A 323 -8.67 2.96 9.88
N HIS A 324 -8.61 2.28 8.75
CA HIS A 324 -8.74 0.84 8.65
C HIS A 324 -7.58 0.28 7.86
N PHE A 325 -7.00 -0.80 8.37
CA PHE A 325 -5.85 -1.47 7.79
C PHE A 325 -6.11 -2.97 7.76
N GLU A 326 -6.06 -3.56 6.58
CA GLU A 326 -6.02 -5.00 6.39
C GLU A 326 -4.65 -5.39 5.84
N GLY A 327 -3.86 -6.08 6.66
CA GLY A 327 -2.58 -6.61 6.24
C GLY A 327 -2.75 -7.82 5.32
N ARG A 328 -1.84 -7.96 4.35
CA ARG A 328 -1.76 -9.18 3.53
C ARG A 328 -1.66 -10.42 4.41
N THR A 329 -2.18 -11.53 3.92
CA THR A 329 -1.84 -12.85 4.45
C THR A 329 -0.38 -13.17 4.14
N VAL A 330 0.46 -13.21 5.18
CA VAL A 330 1.90 -13.48 5.04
C VAL A 330 2.15 -14.97 4.83
N ARG A 331 1.38 -15.79 5.55
CA ARG A 331 1.55 -17.24 5.60
C ARG A 331 0.21 -17.89 5.97
N GLN A 332 -0.04 -19.09 5.43
CA GLN A 332 -1.21 -19.88 5.76
C GLN A 332 -0.79 -21.32 6.04
N ASN A 333 -1.47 -21.96 6.99
CA ASN A 333 -1.23 -23.38 7.23
C ASN A 333 -1.68 -24.21 6.01
N THR A 334 -0.77 -25.04 5.49
CA THR A 334 -1.00 -25.82 4.27
C THR A 334 -1.82 -27.08 4.49
N HIS A 335 -2.10 -27.45 5.74
CA HIS A 335 -2.87 -28.65 6.05
C HIS A 335 -4.38 -28.45 5.80
N PRO A 336 -5.06 -29.35 5.05
CA PRO A 336 -6.43 -29.12 4.58
C PRO A 336 -7.48 -28.84 5.65
N VAL A 337 -7.27 -29.32 6.89
CA VAL A 337 -8.22 -29.13 8.01
C VAL A 337 -7.93 -27.90 8.88
N ARG A 338 -6.89 -27.11 8.55
CA ARG A 338 -6.45 -25.95 9.33
C ARG A 338 -6.19 -24.71 8.46
N GLN A 339 -6.84 -24.65 7.30
CA GLN A 339 -6.68 -23.53 6.36
C GLN A 339 -7.23 -22.20 6.91
N ASP A 340 -8.00 -22.27 8.00
CA ASP A 340 -8.46 -21.13 8.80
C ASP A 340 -7.33 -20.46 9.60
N GLN A 341 -6.21 -21.15 9.84
CA GLN A 341 -5.05 -20.56 10.51
C GLN A 341 -4.23 -19.75 9.50
N VAL A 342 -4.24 -18.44 9.66
CA VAL A 342 -3.60 -17.48 8.77
C VAL A 342 -2.76 -16.48 9.56
N GLU A 343 -1.62 -16.13 9.00
CA GLU A 343 -0.80 -15.03 9.48
C GLU A 343 -1.27 -13.74 8.82
N THR A 344 -2.05 -12.95 9.56
CA THR A 344 -2.71 -11.74 9.07
C THR A 344 -2.94 -10.77 10.22
N VAL A 345 -3.17 -9.50 9.89
CA VAL A 345 -3.50 -8.46 10.85
C VAL A 345 -4.58 -7.55 10.28
N SER A 346 -5.55 -7.17 11.10
CA SER A 346 -6.52 -6.12 10.81
C SER A 346 -6.56 -5.13 11.97
N LEU A 347 -6.60 -3.84 11.66
CA LEU A 347 -6.60 -2.78 12.65
C LEU A 347 -7.60 -1.71 12.24
N THR A 348 -8.44 -1.28 13.19
CA THR A 348 -9.33 -0.13 13.04
C THR A 348 -9.08 0.88 14.16
N LEU A 349 -8.95 2.15 13.80
CA LEU A 349 -8.85 3.27 14.72
C LEU A 349 -9.75 4.40 14.23
N ALA A 350 -10.63 4.89 15.09
CA ALA A 350 -11.54 5.97 14.73
C ALA A 350 -11.76 6.98 15.86
N GLN A 351 -12.08 8.21 15.48
CA GLN A 351 -12.60 9.24 16.37
C GLN A 351 -13.82 9.89 15.74
N GLU A 352 -14.88 10.04 16.53
CA GLU A 352 -16.13 10.67 16.13
C GLU A 352 -16.59 11.65 17.21
N THR A 353 -17.13 12.80 16.81
CA THR A 353 -17.58 13.84 17.71
C THR A 353 -18.97 14.30 17.32
N VAL A 354 -19.88 14.31 18.30
CA VAL A 354 -21.26 14.79 18.12
C VAL A 354 -21.50 15.99 19.03
N PHE A 355 -21.90 17.10 18.41
CA PHE A 355 -22.34 18.31 19.12
C PHE A 355 -23.87 18.36 19.20
N LYS A 356 -24.40 18.59 20.41
CA LYS A 356 -25.83 18.80 20.66
C LYS A 356 -26.01 20.07 21.46
N GLN A 357 -26.92 20.94 21.05
CA GLN A 357 -27.22 22.17 21.76
C GLN A 357 -28.74 22.38 21.84
N ASP A 358 -29.21 22.66 23.06
CA ASP A 358 -30.60 23.00 23.36
C ASP A 358 -30.63 24.30 24.18
N GLY A 359 -30.66 25.43 23.45
CA GLY A 359 -30.50 26.76 24.05
C GLY A 359 -29.06 27.06 24.48
N SER A 360 -28.88 28.10 25.30
CA SER A 360 -27.55 28.55 25.74
C SER A 360 -27.06 27.87 27.01
N LEU A 361 -27.96 27.25 27.79
CA LEU A 361 -27.64 26.65 29.08
C LEU A 361 -27.44 25.13 28.99
N ASN A 362 -27.90 24.50 27.91
CA ASN A 362 -27.72 23.07 27.67
C ASN A 362 -26.97 22.87 26.36
N ARG A 363 -25.75 22.36 26.46
CA ARG A 363 -24.97 21.90 25.32
C ARG A 363 -24.12 20.72 25.73
N GLN A 364 -23.91 19.80 24.81
CA GLN A 364 -23.20 18.56 25.02
C GLN A 364 -22.31 18.28 23.82
N ILE A 365 -21.09 17.88 24.12
CA ILE A 365 -20.13 17.32 23.19
C ILE A 365 -19.88 15.88 23.61
N ASP A 366 -19.99 14.97 22.66
CA ASP A 366 -19.78 13.54 22.84
C ASP A 366 -18.70 13.10 21.86
N GLN A 367 -17.48 12.88 22.35
CA GLN A 367 -16.35 12.41 21.56
C GLN A 367 -16.08 10.94 21.88
N ARG A 368 -16.14 10.10 20.86
CA ARG A 368 -15.89 8.66 20.92
C ARG A 368 -14.61 8.32 20.16
N GLN A 369 -13.73 7.55 20.78
CA GLN A 369 -12.52 6.99 20.18
C GLN A 369 -12.63 5.46 20.23
N ILE A 370 -12.36 4.80 19.11
CA ILE A 370 -12.55 3.36 18.92
C ILE A 370 -11.23 2.75 18.48
N TRP A 371 -10.90 1.58 19.03
CA TRP A 371 -9.79 0.73 18.63
C TRP A 371 -10.26 -0.70 18.47
N GLU A 372 -9.90 -1.32 17.35
CA GLU A 372 -10.05 -2.76 17.13
C GLU A 372 -8.75 -3.30 16.53
N LEU A 373 -8.27 -4.43 17.03
CA LEU A 373 -7.09 -5.12 16.52
C LEU A 373 -7.37 -6.61 16.51
N ASP A 374 -7.31 -7.23 15.35
CA ASP A 374 -7.38 -8.68 15.18
C ASP A 374 -6.10 -9.16 14.48
N ALA A 375 -5.51 -10.24 14.97
CA ALA A 375 -4.31 -10.81 14.38
C ALA A 375 -4.23 -12.32 14.56
N GLY A 376 -3.66 -12.99 13.57
CA GLY A 376 -3.23 -14.38 13.64
C GLY A 376 -1.76 -14.45 13.27
N TYR A 377 -0.96 -15.27 13.95
CA TYR A 377 0.45 -15.50 13.56
C TYR A 377 1.00 -16.82 14.10
N PHE A 378 2.08 -17.30 13.48
CA PHE A 378 2.75 -18.53 13.90
C PHE A 378 4.16 -18.27 14.42
N GLU A 379 4.54 -19.02 15.45
CA GLU A 379 5.92 -19.13 15.92
C GLU A 379 6.41 -20.58 15.83
N PRO A 380 7.72 -20.79 15.59
CA PRO A 380 8.30 -22.12 15.71
C PRO A 380 8.20 -22.62 17.17
N LEU A 381 8.15 -23.94 17.35
CA LEU A 381 8.31 -24.52 18.69
C LEU A 381 9.69 -24.18 19.28
N ASP A 382 9.79 -24.26 20.60
CA ASP A 382 11.07 -24.15 21.30
C ASP A 382 12.13 -25.09 20.68
N HIS A 383 13.29 -24.52 20.37
CA HIS A 383 14.44 -25.18 19.70
C HIS A 383 14.28 -25.47 18.20
N TRP A 384 13.24 -24.94 17.55
CA TRP A 384 13.08 -25.00 16.10
C TRP A 384 13.36 -23.63 15.47
N ASP A 385 13.99 -23.64 14.30
CA ASP A 385 14.32 -22.40 13.57
C ASP A 385 13.18 -21.95 12.64
N PHE A 386 12.19 -22.81 12.40
CA PHE A 386 11.08 -22.55 11.47
C PHE A 386 9.80 -23.27 11.88
N VAL A 387 8.67 -22.74 11.41
CA VAL A 387 7.34 -23.34 11.53
C VAL A 387 7.21 -24.50 10.56
N ASP A 388 6.93 -25.69 11.07
CA ASP A 388 6.80 -26.90 10.27
C ASP A 388 5.33 -27.28 10.06
N PHE A 389 4.73 -26.79 8.97
CA PHE A 389 3.39 -27.20 8.58
C PHE A 389 3.31 -28.63 8.03
N GLN A 390 4.42 -29.25 7.63
CA GLN A 390 4.35 -30.61 7.10
C GLN A 390 4.05 -31.61 8.22
N ASN A 391 4.76 -31.50 9.35
CA ASN A 391 4.54 -32.34 10.52
C ASN A 391 3.67 -31.64 11.59
N GLN A 392 3.21 -30.43 11.30
CA GLN A 392 2.34 -29.64 12.18
C GLN A 392 2.98 -29.43 13.57
N ASN A 393 4.21 -28.91 13.56
CA ASN A 393 4.98 -28.53 14.75
C ASN A 393 5.13 -27.01 14.77
N TYR A 394 4.29 -26.32 15.54
CA TYR A 394 4.29 -24.86 15.64
C TYR A 394 3.40 -24.38 16.79
N GLN A 395 3.57 -23.11 17.17
CA GLN A 395 2.61 -22.36 17.96
C GLN A 395 1.80 -21.45 17.04
N TYR A 396 0.51 -21.36 17.27
CA TYR A 396 -0.39 -20.43 16.59
C TYR A 396 -1.06 -19.54 17.63
N TYR A 397 -1.05 -18.25 17.35
CA TYR A 397 -1.57 -17.23 18.24
C TYR A 397 -2.69 -16.46 17.54
N GLU A 398 -3.75 -16.18 18.29
CA GLU A 398 -4.84 -15.32 17.85
C GLU A 398 -5.03 -14.21 18.88
N LEU A 399 -5.01 -12.97 18.41
CA LEU A 399 -5.22 -11.77 19.21
C LEU A 399 -6.48 -11.07 18.71
N SER A 400 -7.36 -10.70 19.63
CA SER A 400 -8.48 -9.80 19.38
C SER A 400 -8.52 -8.77 20.52
N GLU A 401 -8.48 -7.49 20.19
CA GLU A 401 -8.59 -6.37 21.14
C GLU A 401 -9.68 -5.41 20.67
N ARG A 402 -10.48 -4.91 21.61
CA ARG A 402 -11.45 -3.83 21.38
C ARG A 402 -11.35 -2.84 22.52
N ALA A 403 -11.28 -1.56 22.19
CA ALA A 403 -11.28 -0.48 23.18
C ALA A 403 -12.16 0.67 22.74
N GLU A 404 -12.88 1.27 23.68
CA GLU A 404 -13.63 2.51 23.46
C GLU A 404 -13.33 3.49 24.59
N ILE A 405 -13.04 4.74 24.21
CA ILE A 405 -13.11 5.88 25.13
C ILE A 405 -14.22 6.79 24.66
N ARG A 406 -15.21 7.03 25.51
CA ARG A 406 -16.26 8.00 25.27
C ARG A 406 -16.18 9.12 26.28
N THR A 407 -15.93 10.32 25.79
CA THR A 407 -15.79 11.53 26.59
C THR A 407 -16.97 12.45 26.33
N MET A 408 -17.69 12.82 27.39
CA MET A 408 -18.83 13.72 27.33
C MET A 408 -18.55 14.97 28.15
N THR A 409 -18.77 16.15 27.58
CA THR A 409 -18.62 17.44 28.28
C THR A 409 -19.61 18.47 27.77
N GLY A 410 -19.83 19.53 28.54
CA GLY A 410 -20.65 20.65 28.11
C GLY A 410 -21.25 21.40 29.28
N LEU A 411 -22.45 21.93 29.07
CA LEU A 411 -23.25 22.63 30.08
C LEU A 411 -24.58 21.90 30.27
N LEU A 412 -24.97 21.73 31.52
CA LEU A 412 -26.30 21.28 31.91
C LEU A 412 -26.87 22.30 32.89
N ASP A 413 -27.98 22.94 32.53
CA ASP A 413 -28.58 24.06 33.26
C ASP A 413 -27.58 25.20 33.57
N GLY A 414 -26.59 25.39 32.69
CA GLY A 414 -25.52 26.38 32.84
C GLY A 414 -24.30 25.91 33.65
N ASP A 415 -24.36 24.74 34.28
CA ASP A 415 -23.23 24.16 35.03
C ASP A 415 -22.36 23.28 34.13
N VAL A 416 -21.04 23.47 34.23
CA VAL A 416 -20.06 22.66 33.51
C VAL A 416 -20.00 21.24 34.07
N TYR A 417 -19.97 20.26 33.17
CA TYR A 417 -19.72 18.86 33.48
C TYR A 417 -18.73 18.21 32.51
N GLY A 418 -18.13 17.11 32.95
CA GLY A 418 -17.23 16.30 32.15
C GLY A 418 -17.15 14.89 32.69
N THR A 419 -17.41 13.89 31.85
CA THR A 419 -17.37 12.48 32.21
C THR A 419 -16.70 11.68 31.11
N GLN A 420 -16.10 10.56 31.47
CA GLN A 420 -15.48 9.65 30.52
C GLN A 420 -15.76 8.21 30.91
N SER A 421 -16.26 7.41 29.96
CA SER A 421 -16.29 5.96 30.09
C SER A 421 -15.17 5.34 29.25
N ARG A 422 -14.50 4.35 29.82
CA ARG A 422 -13.46 3.57 29.13
C ARG A 422 -13.83 2.10 29.18
N THR A 423 -13.79 1.44 28.03
CA THR A 423 -13.92 0.00 27.93
C THR A 423 -12.72 -0.59 27.21
N PHE A 424 -12.29 -1.76 27.65
CA PHE A 424 -11.29 -2.55 26.97
C PHE A 424 -11.64 -4.02 27.14
N GLU A 425 -11.60 -4.76 26.05
CA GLU A 425 -11.74 -6.20 26.00
C GLU A 425 -10.61 -6.74 25.14
N SER A 426 -9.96 -7.81 25.60
CA SER A 426 -8.97 -8.51 24.81
C SER A 426 -9.07 -10.01 25.04
N ARG A 427 -8.83 -10.76 23.98
CA ARG A 427 -8.72 -12.21 23.96
C ARG A 427 -7.43 -12.57 23.24
N PHE A 428 -6.60 -13.36 23.90
CA PHE A 428 -5.38 -13.90 23.34
C PHE A 428 -5.39 -15.42 23.49
N ASP A 429 -5.49 -16.13 22.38
CA ASP A 429 -5.40 -17.58 22.30
C ASP A 429 -3.99 -17.98 21.87
N ALA A 430 -3.40 -18.92 22.60
CA ALA A 430 -2.13 -19.55 22.27
C ALA A 430 -2.35 -21.06 22.15
N GLN A 431 -2.08 -21.61 20.97
CA GLN A 431 -2.28 -23.03 20.65
C GLN A 431 -0.95 -23.64 20.24
N GLU A 432 -0.54 -24.72 20.89
CA GLU A 432 0.68 -25.44 20.54
C GLU A 432 0.36 -26.77 19.87
N TYR A 433 0.96 -26.99 18.71
CA TYR A 433 0.82 -28.21 17.93
C TYR A 433 2.13 -28.99 17.89
N ARG A 434 2.06 -30.28 18.17
CA ARG A 434 3.16 -31.23 18.01
C ARG A 434 2.69 -32.44 17.25
N MET A 435 3.38 -32.77 16.16
CA MET A 435 3.09 -33.94 15.33
C MET A 435 1.63 -34.01 14.85
N GLY A 436 0.98 -32.86 14.65
CA GLY A 436 -0.43 -32.75 14.22
C GLY A 436 -1.46 -32.64 15.34
N GLU A 437 -1.06 -32.88 16.59
CA GLU A 437 -1.95 -32.88 17.75
C GLU A 437 -1.86 -31.54 18.49
N LEU A 438 -3.00 -31.02 18.94
CA LEU A 438 -3.07 -29.87 19.84
C LEU A 438 -2.65 -30.34 21.24
N VAL A 439 -1.47 -29.95 21.69
CA VAL A 439 -0.90 -30.40 22.97
C VAL A 439 -1.05 -29.39 24.09
N ASP A 440 -1.24 -28.11 23.74
CA ASP A 440 -1.52 -27.06 24.72
C ASP A 440 -2.45 -26.01 24.08
N TRP A 441 -3.40 -25.52 24.88
CA TRP A 441 -4.24 -24.38 24.50
C TRP A 441 -4.54 -23.54 25.72
N LYS A 442 -4.09 -22.29 25.64
CA LYS A 442 -4.32 -21.27 26.64
C LYS A 442 -5.09 -20.09 26.07
N THR A 443 -6.14 -19.69 26.77
CA THR A 443 -6.85 -18.44 26.51
C THR A 443 -6.56 -17.46 27.65
N THR A 444 -6.10 -16.26 27.31
CA THR A 444 -6.01 -15.12 28.24
C THR A 444 -7.03 -14.07 27.81
N THR A 445 -7.98 -13.76 28.69
CA THR A 445 -8.92 -12.66 28.49
C THR A 445 -8.58 -11.49 29.41
N ARG A 446 -8.81 -10.29 28.92
CA ARG A 446 -8.68 -9.05 29.69
C ARG A 446 -9.94 -8.22 29.54
N SER A 447 -10.43 -7.63 30.61
CA SER A 447 -11.58 -6.73 30.57
C SER A 447 -11.41 -5.54 31.51
N LEU A 448 -11.84 -4.36 31.06
CA LEU A 448 -11.90 -3.14 31.85
C LEU A 448 -13.20 -2.40 31.55
N HIS A 449 -13.85 -1.91 32.59
CA HIS A 449 -14.89 -0.89 32.48
C HIS A 449 -14.67 0.15 33.56
N GLU A 450 -14.42 1.40 33.16
CA GLU A 450 -14.11 2.49 34.07
C GLU A 450 -14.96 3.72 33.74
N LEU A 451 -15.47 4.39 34.78
CA LEU A 451 -16.12 5.69 34.67
C LEU A 451 -15.32 6.73 35.46
N ARG A 452 -14.99 7.85 34.80
CA ARG A 452 -14.28 8.99 35.40
C ARG A 452 -15.15 10.24 35.34
N ASP A 453 -15.14 11.01 36.42
CA ASP A 453 -15.80 12.31 36.51
C ASP A 453 -14.76 13.42 36.64
N PHE A 454 -14.77 14.34 35.68
CA PHE A 454 -13.88 15.50 35.59
C PHE A 454 -14.59 16.79 35.99
N SER A 455 -15.88 16.78 36.32
CA SER A 455 -16.70 17.97 36.54
C SER A 455 -16.13 18.89 37.63
N ALA A 456 -15.59 18.32 38.72
CA ALA A 456 -14.96 19.11 39.78
C ALA A 456 -13.69 19.84 39.32
N ARG A 457 -12.89 19.21 38.44
CA ARG A 457 -11.69 19.81 37.84
C ARG A 457 -12.08 20.91 36.84
N LEU A 458 -13.10 20.66 36.02
CA LEU A 458 -13.58 21.61 35.01
C LEU A 458 -14.22 22.88 35.58
N ARG A 459 -14.72 22.84 36.82
CA ARG A 459 -15.24 24.04 37.51
C ARG A 459 -14.15 24.97 38.02
N ASN A 460 -12.90 24.51 38.13
CA ASN A 460 -11.77 25.24 38.71
C ASN A 460 -10.56 25.28 37.77
N LEU A 461 -10.75 25.77 36.53
CA LEU A 461 -9.73 25.76 35.47
C LEU A 461 -8.50 26.64 35.76
N ASP A 462 -8.62 27.63 36.64
CA ASP A 462 -7.53 28.56 36.99
C ASP A 462 -6.42 27.89 37.84
N ASP A 463 -6.71 26.74 38.44
CA ASP A 463 -5.71 25.94 39.16
C ASP A 463 -5.01 24.99 38.17
N LEU A 464 -3.71 25.24 37.93
CA LEU A 464 -2.88 24.42 37.05
C LEU A 464 -2.87 22.93 37.44
N ASN A 465 -3.11 22.61 38.71
CA ASN A 465 -3.19 21.21 39.18
C ASN A 465 -4.50 20.51 38.80
N ASN A 466 -5.50 21.27 38.35
CA ASN A 466 -6.81 20.74 37.93
C ASN A 466 -6.92 20.59 36.41
N LYS A 467 -5.83 20.72 35.66
CA LYS A 467 -5.84 20.51 34.22
C LYS A 467 -6.00 19.04 33.86
N VAL A 468 -6.95 18.76 32.97
CA VAL A 468 -7.10 17.42 32.37
C VAL A 468 -6.03 17.24 31.31
N LEU A 469 -5.17 16.24 31.49
CA LEU A 469 -4.07 15.96 30.58
C LEU A 469 -4.57 15.23 29.33
N LEU A 470 -3.92 15.46 28.20
CA LEU A 470 -4.27 14.77 26.95
C LEU A 470 -4.18 13.24 27.08
N ALA A 471 -3.17 12.74 27.80
CA ALA A 471 -3.02 11.31 28.08
C ALA A 471 -4.16 10.71 28.95
N GLU A 472 -4.95 11.55 29.64
CA GLU A 472 -6.17 11.11 30.33
C GLU A 472 -7.40 11.07 29.40
N LEU A 473 -7.27 11.51 28.15
CA LEU A 473 -8.39 11.67 27.23
C LEU A 473 -8.26 10.85 25.95
N VAL A 474 -7.02 10.59 25.53
CA VAL A 474 -6.73 9.83 24.33
C VAL A 474 -6.67 8.34 24.63
N LEU A 475 -7.18 7.55 23.71
CA LEU A 475 -7.19 6.10 23.71
C LEU A 475 -5.76 5.54 23.68
N ASP A 476 -5.51 4.59 24.57
CA ASP A 476 -4.24 3.87 24.68
C ASP A 476 -4.52 2.42 25.08
N PRO A 477 -4.62 1.50 24.11
CA PRO A 477 -4.92 0.09 24.38
C PRO A 477 -3.86 -0.57 25.26
N THR A 478 -2.60 -0.13 25.16
CA THR A 478 -1.48 -0.65 25.95
C THR A 478 -1.68 -0.32 27.44
N GLU A 479 -2.04 0.93 27.75
CA GLU A 479 -2.34 1.33 29.13
C GLU A 479 -3.64 0.70 29.66
N LEU A 480 -4.70 0.63 28.84
CA LEU A 480 -5.95 -0.03 29.24
C LEU A 480 -5.74 -1.52 29.55
N SER A 481 -4.93 -2.22 28.74
CA SER A 481 -4.56 -3.62 28.95
C SER A 481 -3.81 -3.87 30.27
N LYS A 482 -3.00 -2.90 30.73
CA LYS A 482 -2.30 -2.97 32.02
C LYS A 482 -3.25 -2.81 33.22
N LEU A 483 -4.31 -2.05 33.05
CA LEU A 483 -5.33 -1.79 34.09
C LEU A 483 -6.43 -2.86 34.14
N ALA A 484 -6.62 -3.59 33.04
CA ALA A 484 -7.66 -4.59 32.90
C ALA A 484 -7.50 -5.79 33.85
N ASP A 485 -8.64 -6.30 34.32
CA ASP A 485 -8.70 -7.58 35.03
C ASP A 485 -8.31 -8.70 34.06
N VAL A 486 -7.52 -9.67 34.54
CA VAL A 486 -6.99 -10.76 33.72
C VAL A 486 -7.57 -12.09 34.17
N GLU A 487 -8.20 -12.81 33.24
CA GLU A 487 -8.61 -14.20 33.41
C GLU A 487 -7.79 -15.10 32.48
N ARG A 488 -7.42 -16.28 32.98
CA ARG A 488 -6.66 -17.28 32.21
C ARG A 488 -7.34 -18.63 32.32
N VAL A 489 -7.57 -19.25 31.19
CA VAL A 489 -8.15 -20.59 31.07
C VAL A 489 -7.15 -21.46 30.34
N ASP A 490 -6.64 -22.47 31.03
CA ASP A 490 -5.83 -23.54 30.44
C ASP A 490 -6.78 -24.69 30.08
N GLN A 491 -6.86 -25.06 28.80
CA GLN A 491 -7.71 -26.17 28.35
C GLN A 491 -6.92 -27.48 28.41
N ASP A 492 -7.05 -28.20 29.51
CA ASP A 492 -6.32 -29.45 29.80
C ASP A 492 -6.70 -30.60 28.82
N GLU A 493 -5.72 -31.46 28.46
CA GLU A 493 -5.74 -32.51 27.41
C GLU A 493 -7.00 -33.42 27.44
N SER A 494 -7.63 -33.56 28.61
CA SER A 494 -8.79 -34.45 28.81
C SER A 494 -10.09 -33.99 28.12
N ALA A 495 -10.18 -32.73 27.70
CA ALA A 495 -11.32 -32.19 26.96
C ALA A 495 -11.14 -32.23 25.43
N ILE A 496 -9.91 -32.13 24.94
CA ILE A 496 -9.57 -32.01 23.50
C ILE A 496 -9.48 -33.40 22.83
N SER A 497 -9.08 -34.43 23.59
CA SER A 497 -8.99 -35.84 23.15
C SER A 497 -10.33 -36.51 22.77
N LYS A 498 -11.47 -35.79 22.84
CA LYS A 498 -12.79 -36.28 22.41
C LYS A 498 -13.28 -35.75 21.06
N VAL A 499 -12.56 -34.86 20.40
CA VAL A 499 -12.85 -34.54 19.00
C VAL A 499 -12.21 -35.62 18.13
N SER A 500 -12.83 -36.80 18.13
CA SER A 500 -12.57 -37.80 17.08
C SER A 500 -13.01 -37.18 15.77
N VAL A 501 -12.05 -36.86 14.90
CA VAL A 501 -12.31 -36.52 13.51
C VAL A 501 -13.24 -37.59 12.93
N PRO A 502 -14.45 -37.25 12.44
CA PRO A 502 -15.30 -38.23 11.80
C PRO A 502 -14.55 -38.79 10.60
N GLN A 503 -14.17 -40.07 10.66
CA GLN A 503 -13.81 -40.81 9.46
C GLN A 503 -15.07 -40.89 8.61
N GLY A 504 -15.21 -39.95 7.67
CA GLY A 504 -16.23 -39.99 6.65
C GLY A 504 -16.05 -41.26 5.82
N THR A 505 -16.85 -42.28 6.13
CA THR A 505 -17.09 -43.42 5.26
C THR A 505 -17.50 -42.93 3.89
N ARG A 506 -16.61 -43.06 2.90
CA ARG A 506 -17.00 -43.10 1.49
C ARG A 506 -17.89 -44.33 1.31
N GLN A 507 -19.17 -44.12 1.04
CA GLN A 507 -19.95 -45.11 0.31
C GLN A 507 -19.77 -44.89 -1.19
N SER A 508 -19.57 -46.02 -1.85
CA SER A 508 -19.31 -46.27 -3.28
C SER A 508 -20.29 -45.64 -4.25
#